data_AF-A0A2N1WAL8-F1
#
_entry.id   AF-A0A2N1WAL8-F1
#
_cell.length_a   1.000
_cell.length_b   1.000
_cell.length_c   1.000
_cell.angle_alpha   90.00
_cell.angle_beta   90.00
_cell.angle_gamma   90.00
#
_symmetry.space_group_name_H-M   'P 1'
#
loop_
_entity.id
_entity.type
_entity.pdbx_description
1 polymer ?
#
loop_
_entity_poly.entity_id
_entity_poly.type
_entity_poly.pdbx_seq_one_letter_code
_entity_poly.pdbx_strand_id
1 'polypeptide(L)'
;MREMEYKTLRYPGHADLMRAVREMGLLDLAPISVKGKQVVPRDAFIAAVSPKLTKPEGRDLVALRVIVSGTKDGQPLTTTFDLVDYHDEVNGISAMMRCTGYSLSVTGLVQARRQVIRPGVTTPDEGMPYDRYVKMLAARGVVIREG
;
A
#
# COMPACT_ATOMS: atom_id res chain seq x y z
N MET A 1 -7.32 -15.69 16.90
CA MET A 1 -6.63 -15.58 15.59
C MET A 1 -5.38 -16.43 15.69
N ARG A 2 -5.26 -17.51 14.91
CA ARG A 2 -4.09 -18.41 15.00
C ARG A 2 -2.93 -17.96 14.10
N GLU A 3 -3.24 -17.28 13.01
CA GLU A 3 -2.26 -16.80 12.02
C GLU A 3 -2.70 -15.44 11.48
N MET A 4 -1.74 -14.54 11.29
CA MET A 4 -1.91 -13.25 10.62
C MET A 4 -0.69 -13.03 9.74
N GLU A 5 -0.90 -12.90 8.44
CA GLU A 5 0.17 -12.64 7.49
C GLU A 5 -0.10 -11.34 6.75
N TYR A 6 0.93 -10.50 6.64
CA TYR A 6 0.93 -9.32 5.79
C TYR A 6 1.98 -9.51 4.70
N LYS A 7 1.56 -9.41 3.44
CA LYS A 7 2.43 -9.61 2.28
C LYS A 7 2.30 -8.45 1.32
N THR A 8 3.43 -8.11 0.70
CA THR A 8 3.49 -7.09 -0.33
C THR A 8 3.54 -7.76 -1.70
N LEU A 9 2.64 -7.37 -2.60
CA LEU A 9 2.59 -7.89 -3.97
C LEU A 9 3.67 -7.25 -4.85
N ARG A 10 4.26 -8.06 -5.73
CA ARG A 10 5.21 -7.66 -6.77
C ARG A 10 4.98 -8.51 -8.02
N TYR A 11 5.37 -7.98 -9.17
CA TYR A 11 5.37 -8.75 -10.41
C TYR A 11 6.36 -9.93 -10.34
N PRO A 12 6.08 -11.04 -11.05
CA PRO A 12 6.99 -12.19 -11.14
C PRO A 12 8.42 -11.78 -11.50
N GLY A 13 9.41 -12.41 -10.86
CA GLY A 13 10.84 -12.12 -11.04
C GLY A 13 11.38 -10.94 -10.23
N HIS A 14 10.51 -10.05 -9.69
CA HIS A 14 10.98 -8.90 -8.89
C HIS A 14 11.76 -9.33 -7.63
N ALA A 15 11.25 -10.33 -6.90
CA ALA A 15 11.87 -10.77 -5.66
C ALA A 15 13.26 -11.36 -5.88
N ASP A 16 13.46 -12.12 -6.96
CA ASP A 16 14.75 -12.71 -7.29
C ASP A 16 15.76 -11.66 -7.74
N LEU A 17 15.32 -10.68 -8.55
CA LEU A 17 16.15 -9.54 -8.93
C LEU A 17 16.61 -8.74 -7.69
N MET A 18 15.68 -8.40 -6.81
CA MET A 18 16.01 -7.63 -5.59
C MET A 18 16.87 -8.43 -4.62
N ARG A 19 16.73 -9.77 -4.59
CA ARG A 19 17.62 -10.66 -3.83
C ARG A 19 19.05 -10.56 -4.33
N ALA A 20 19.27 -10.64 -5.64
CA ALA A 20 20.60 -10.48 -6.23
C ALA A 20 21.21 -9.10 -5.93
N VAL A 21 20.43 -8.02 -6.08
CA VAL A 21 20.87 -6.65 -5.73
C VAL A 21 21.35 -6.57 -4.28
N ARG A 22 20.60 -7.17 -3.35
CA ARG A 22 20.96 -7.22 -1.93
C ARG A 22 22.21 -8.06 -1.69
N GLU A 23 22.30 -9.25 -2.26
CA GLU A 23 23.43 -10.17 -2.05
C GLU A 23 24.76 -9.65 -2.62
N MET A 24 24.70 -8.77 -3.62
CA MET A 24 25.87 -8.05 -4.13
C MET A 24 26.31 -6.85 -3.25
N GLY A 25 25.62 -6.58 -2.13
CA GLY A 25 25.93 -5.45 -1.24
C GLY A 25 25.52 -4.08 -1.79
N LEU A 26 24.74 -4.02 -2.87
CA LEU A 26 24.34 -2.74 -3.50
C LEU A 26 23.35 -1.94 -2.64
N LEU A 27 22.82 -2.52 -1.57
CA LEU A 27 21.93 -1.86 -0.61
C LEU A 27 22.65 -1.51 0.70
N ASP A 28 23.95 -1.78 0.81
CA ASP A 28 24.71 -1.57 2.03
C ASP A 28 24.87 -0.08 2.34
N LEU A 29 24.84 0.23 3.64
CA LEU A 29 24.99 1.59 4.17
C LEU A 29 26.44 1.90 4.57
N ALA A 30 27.27 0.88 4.77
CA ALA A 30 28.68 1.06 5.13
C ALA A 30 29.47 1.57 3.91
N PRO A 31 30.20 2.70 4.03
CA PRO A 31 31.00 3.21 2.92
C PRO A 31 32.15 2.27 2.54
N ILE A 32 32.39 2.12 1.24
CA ILE A 32 33.52 1.39 0.66
C ILE A 32 34.48 2.34 -0.06
N SER A 33 35.76 1.98 -0.17
CA SER A 33 36.74 2.79 -0.90
C SER A 33 36.72 2.45 -2.39
N VAL A 34 36.41 3.44 -3.22
CA VAL A 34 36.42 3.34 -4.69
C VAL A 34 37.32 4.44 -5.24
N LYS A 35 38.47 4.07 -5.81
CA LYS A 35 39.47 5.03 -6.33
C LYS A 35 39.85 6.10 -5.30
N GLY A 36 40.01 5.71 -4.04
CA GLY A 36 40.39 6.61 -2.93
C GLY A 36 39.25 7.48 -2.38
N LYS A 37 38.01 7.30 -2.84
CA LYS A 37 36.83 8.00 -2.31
C LYS A 37 35.94 7.02 -1.56
N GLN A 38 35.40 7.46 -0.41
CA GLN A 38 34.39 6.71 0.31
C GLN A 38 33.03 6.87 -0.39
N VAL A 39 32.42 5.74 -0.76
CA VAL A 39 31.12 5.68 -1.46
C VAL A 39 30.20 4.76 -0.68
N VAL A 40 28.98 5.22 -0.38
CA VAL A 40 27.91 4.37 0.15
C VAL A 40 27.27 3.61 -1.02
N PRO A 41 27.35 2.26 -1.06
CA PRO A 41 26.84 1.48 -2.18
C PRO A 41 25.37 1.77 -2.51
N ARG A 42 24.53 1.89 -1.47
CA ARG A 42 23.10 2.21 -1.64
C ARG A 42 22.87 3.53 -2.37
N ASP A 43 23.59 4.59 -2.00
CA ASP A 43 23.41 5.91 -2.61
C ASP A 43 23.84 5.90 -4.07
N ALA A 44 24.98 5.27 -4.36
CA ALA A 44 25.48 5.10 -5.73
C ALA A 44 24.50 4.26 -6.58
N PHE A 45 23.97 3.17 -6.01
CA PHE A 45 22.99 2.33 -6.68
C PHE A 45 21.70 3.11 -6.99
N ILE A 46 21.11 3.79 -6.00
CA ILE A 46 19.91 4.61 -6.18
C ILE A 46 20.14 5.67 -7.25
N ALA A 47 21.26 6.40 -7.21
CA ALA A 47 21.59 7.42 -8.19
C ALA A 47 21.70 6.85 -9.62
N ALA A 48 22.28 5.65 -9.75
CA ALA A 48 22.47 5.01 -11.06
C ALA A 48 21.16 4.45 -11.66
N VAL A 49 20.25 3.93 -10.82
CA VAL A 49 19.04 3.25 -11.31
C VAL A 49 17.81 4.15 -11.38
N SER A 50 17.69 5.16 -10.50
CA SER A 50 16.49 6.00 -10.43
C SER A 50 16.12 6.65 -11.76
N PRO A 51 17.04 7.24 -12.55
CA PRO A 51 16.68 7.82 -13.85
C PRO A 51 16.13 6.80 -14.87
N LYS A 52 16.47 5.52 -14.72
CA LYS A 52 16.02 4.44 -15.61
C LYS A 52 14.71 3.82 -15.15
N LEU A 53 14.40 3.93 -13.85
CA LEU A 53 13.21 3.33 -13.24
C LEU A 53 12.07 4.34 -13.07
N THR A 54 12.36 5.64 -13.04
CA THR A 54 11.35 6.69 -13.04
C THR A 54 10.62 6.70 -14.39
N LYS A 55 9.30 6.57 -14.34
CA LYS A 55 8.40 6.67 -15.50
C LYS A 55 7.40 7.79 -15.24
N PRO A 56 7.65 9.03 -15.70
CA PRO A 56 6.76 10.17 -15.44
C PRO A 56 5.33 9.93 -15.94
N GLU A 57 5.19 9.33 -17.12
CA GLU A 57 3.91 8.95 -17.72
C GLU A 57 3.45 7.53 -17.31
N GLY A 58 4.08 6.97 -16.27
CA GLY A 58 3.81 5.63 -15.79
C GLY A 58 2.45 5.55 -15.09
N ARG A 59 1.51 4.80 -15.68
CA ARG A 59 0.24 4.47 -15.03
C ARG A 59 0.46 3.40 -13.96
N ASP A 60 0.03 3.68 -12.74
CA ASP A 60 0.11 2.75 -11.61
C ASP A 60 -1.22 2.01 -11.38
N LEU A 61 -1.14 1.02 -10.49
CA LEU A 61 -2.30 0.31 -9.96
C LEU A 61 -2.07 -0.02 -8.49
N VAL A 62 -3.16 -0.15 -7.75
CA VAL A 62 -3.18 -0.70 -6.40
C VAL A 62 -3.99 -1.99 -6.42
N ALA A 63 -3.42 -3.06 -5.88
CA ALA A 63 -4.13 -4.30 -5.64
C ALA A 63 -3.97 -4.69 -4.17
N LEU A 64 -5.08 -4.89 -3.48
CA LEU A 64 -5.16 -5.32 -2.10
C LEU A 64 -6.17 -6.46 -2.02
N ARG A 65 -5.77 -7.53 -1.33
CA ARG A 65 -6.64 -8.65 -0.98
C ARG A 65 -6.48 -8.96 0.50
N VAL A 66 -7.59 -9.01 1.22
CA VAL A 66 -7.66 -9.49 2.60
C VAL A 66 -8.52 -10.74 2.62
N ILE A 67 -7.98 -11.83 3.17
CA ILE A 67 -8.72 -13.09 3.34
C ILE A 67 -8.85 -13.34 4.83
N VAL A 68 -10.08 -13.49 5.30
CA VAL A 68 -10.40 -13.78 6.70
C VAL A 68 -11.11 -15.13 6.73
N SER A 69 -10.47 -16.12 7.35
CA SER A 69 -11.04 -17.45 7.54
C SER A 69 -11.27 -17.73 9.02
N GLY A 70 -12.40 -18.32 9.35
CA GLY A 70 -12.78 -18.61 10.73
C GLY A 70 -14.02 -19.50 10.82
N THR A 71 -14.69 -19.42 11.97
CA THR A 71 -15.92 -20.16 12.24
C THR A 71 -16.98 -19.17 12.69
N LYS A 72 -18.15 -19.23 12.06
CA LYS A 72 -19.33 -18.42 12.40
C LYS A 72 -20.51 -19.37 12.58
N ASP A 73 -21.23 -19.25 13.70
CA ASP A 73 -22.37 -20.11 14.03
C ASP A 73 -22.06 -21.62 13.93
N GLY A 74 -20.85 -22.01 14.32
CA GLY A 74 -20.37 -23.40 14.28
C GLY A 74 -19.92 -23.91 12.91
N GLN A 75 -20.04 -23.11 11.85
CA GLN A 75 -19.65 -23.47 10.48
C GLN A 75 -18.39 -22.74 10.03
N PRO A 76 -17.48 -23.40 9.27
CA PRO A 76 -16.37 -22.72 8.62
C PRO A 76 -16.86 -21.63 7.67
N LEU A 77 -16.26 -20.44 7.75
CA LEU A 77 -16.56 -19.31 6.87
C LEU A 77 -15.26 -18.63 6.47
N THR A 78 -15.16 -18.28 5.19
CA THR A 78 -14.11 -17.43 4.65
C THR A 78 -14.75 -16.23 3.98
N THR A 79 -14.23 -15.04 4.25
CA THR A 79 -14.61 -13.79 3.61
C THR A 79 -13.39 -13.16 2.98
N THR A 80 -13.54 -12.68 1.74
CA THR A 80 -12.48 -12.01 0.98
C THR A 80 -12.87 -10.58 0.70
N PHE A 81 -11.92 -9.66 0.89
CA PHE A 81 -12.04 -8.26 0.52
C PHE A 81 -11.02 -7.95 -0.57
N ASP A 82 -11.50 -7.46 -1.71
CA ASP A 82 -10.67 -7.08 -2.85
C ASP A 82 -10.80 -5.58 -3.15
N LEU A 83 -9.66 -4.92 -3.31
CA LEU A 83 -9.57 -3.58 -3.88
C LEU A 83 -8.57 -3.64 -5.03
N VAL A 84 -9.04 -3.28 -6.22
CA VAL A 84 -8.19 -3.05 -7.39
C VAL A 84 -8.53 -1.67 -7.94
N ASP A 85 -7.56 -0.77 -7.87
CA ASP A 85 -7.68 0.61 -8.35
C ASP A 85 -6.62 0.86 -9.42
N TYR A 86 -6.98 1.65 -10.42
CA TYR A 86 -6.12 1.98 -11.55
C TYR A 86 -5.95 3.49 -11.66
N HIS A 87 -4.84 3.91 -12.26
CA HIS A 87 -4.59 5.30 -12.61
C HIS A 87 -5.83 5.95 -13.25
N ASP A 88 -6.24 7.10 -12.72
CA ASP A 88 -7.32 7.91 -13.27
C ASP A 88 -6.80 8.76 -14.43
N GLU A 89 -7.06 8.30 -15.66
CA GLU A 89 -6.64 9.02 -16.87
C GLU A 89 -7.37 10.35 -17.08
N VAL A 90 -8.59 10.49 -16.54
CA VAL A 90 -9.39 11.71 -16.74
C VAL A 90 -8.82 12.86 -15.91
N ASN A 91 -8.45 12.57 -14.65
CA ASN A 91 -7.96 13.59 -13.72
C ASN A 91 -6.43 13.60 -13.56
N GLY A 92 -5.71 12.65 -14.16
CA GLY A 92 -4.26 12.51 -14.03
C GLY A 92 -3.82 12.15 -12.61
N ILE A 93 -4.62 11.36 -11.89
CA ILE A 93 -4.35 11.00 -10.49
C ILE A 93 -3.99 9.51 -10.44
N SER A 94 -2.85 9.19 -9.84
CA SER A 94 -2.39 7.81 -9.67
C SER A 94 -3.31 7.02 -8.73
N ALA A 95 -3.39 5.70 -8.92
CA ALA A 95 -4.10 4.78 -8.03
C ALA A 95 -3.60 4.89 -6.59
N MET A 96 -2.28 4.99 -6.39
CA MET A 96 -1.68 5.22 -5.07
C MET A 96 -2.15 6.55 -4.46
N MET A 97 -2.14 7.65 -5.22
CA MET A 97 -2.63 8.94 -4.74
C MET A 97 -4.10 8.88 -4.32
N ARG A 98 -4.96 8.20 -5.08
CA ARG A 98 -6.38 8.02 -4.77
C ARG A 98 -6.56 7.19 -3.50
N CYS A 99 -5.97 6.00 -3.44
CA CYS A 99 -6.12 5.08 -2.30
C CYS A 99 -5.60 5.68 -0.99
N THR A 100 -4.53 6.50 -1.04
CA THR A 100 -4.00 7.19 0.15
C THR A 100 -4.76 8.47 0.45
N GLY A 101 -4.87 9.38 -0.51
CA GLY A 101 -5.42 10.72 -0.31
C GLY A 101 -6.92 10.72 -0.04
N TYR A 102 -7.69 9.86 -0.71
CA TYR A 102 -9.14 9.83 -0.53
C TYR A 102 -9.51 9.20 0.82
N SER A 103 -8.79 8.15 1.24
CA SER A 103 -8.92 7.58 2.58
C SER A 103 -8.68 8.64 3.67
N LEU A 104 -7.60 9.41 3.54
CA LEU A 104 -7.29 10.51 4.45
C LEU A 104 -8.39 11.59 4.46
N SER A 105 -8.83 12.03 3.28
CA SER A 105 -9.89 13.04 3.13
C SER A 105 -11.22 12.60 3.75
N VAL A 106 -11.64 11.35 3.49
CA VAL A 106 -12.87 10.77 4.06
C VAL A 106 -12.77 10.73 5.59
N THR A 107 -11.64 10.28 6.12
CA THR A 107 -11.40 10.24 7.57
C THR A 107 -11.46 11.64 8.18
N GLY A 108 -10.83 12.63 7.57
CA GLY A 108 -10.89 14.02 8.00
C GLY A 108 -12.31 14.60 8.00
N LEU A 109 -13.12 14.30 6.97
CA LEU A 109 -14.52 14.71 6.92
C LEU A 109 -15.36 14.11 8.05
N VAL A 110 -15.15 12.83 8.36
CA VAL A 110 -15.86 12.15 9.45
C VAL A 110 -15.44 12.71 10.81
N GLN A 111 -14.16 13.00 11.01
CA GLN A 111 -13.66 13.66 12.22
C GLN A 111 -14.24 15.07 12.38
N ALA A 112 -14.17 15.91 11.35
CA ALA A 112 -14.66 17.29 11.38
C ALA A 112 -16.16 17.37 11.69
N ARG A 113 -16.93 16.37 11.25
CA ARG A 113 -18.36 16.26 11.52
C ARG A 113 -18.70 15.63 12.87
N ARG A 114 -17.69 15.23 13.67
CA ARG A 114 -17.85 14.48 14.94
C ARG A 114 -18.63 13.17 14.75
N GLN A 115 -18.36 12.49 13.64
CA GLN A 115 -19.04 11.25 13.22
C GLN A 115 -18.17 10.01 13.41
N VAL A 116 -17.04 10.13 14.12
CA VAL A 116 -16.19 9.01 14.54
C VAL A 116 -16.90 8.17 15.61
N ILE A 117 -16.51 6.89 15.74
CA ILE A 117 -17.04 5.99 16.77
C ILE A 117 -16.70 6.51 18.17
N ARG A 118 -15.43 6.90 18.37
CA ARG A 118 -14.94 7.48 19.62
C ARG A 118 -13.85 8.52 19.37
N PRO A 119 -13.73 9.57 20.21
CA PRO A 119 -12.64 10.52 20.14
C PRO A 119 -11.32 9.92 20.70
N GLY A 120 -10.20 10.56 20.38
CA GLY A 120 -8.87 10.20 20.87
C GLY A 120 -7.99 9.47 19.84
N VAL A 121 -6.85 8.96 20.31
CA VAL A 121 -5.93 8.17 19.47
C VAL A 121 -6.50 6.76 19.33
N THR A 122 -6.81 6.37 18.10
CA THR A 122 -7.47 5.09 17.79
C THR A 122 -6.92 4.52 16.50
N THR A 123 -6.97 3.20 16.37
CA THR A 123 -6.81 2.54 15.07
C THR A 123 -8.03 2.80 14.19
N PRO A 124 -7.92 2.63 12.86
CA PRO A 124 -9.05 2.86 11.95
C PRO A 124 -10.30 2.04 12.32
N ASP A 125 -10.16 0.77 12.70
CA ASP A 125 -11.28 -0.11 13.07
C ASP A 125 -11.95 0.29 14.39
N GLU A 126 -11.23 0.92 15.31
CA GLU A 126 -11.79 1.44 16.56
C GLU A 126 -12.44 2.82 16.42
N GLY A 127 -11.94 3.63 15.48
CA GLY A 127 -12.30 5.05 15.36
C GLY A 127 -13.28 5.37 14.24
N MET A 128 -13.31 4.58 13.16
CA MET A 128 -14.07 4.89 11.96
C MET A 128 -15.27 3.96 11.75
N PRO A 129 -16.47 4.50 11.52
CA PRO A 129 -17.63 3.69 11.15
C PRO A 129 -17.42 3.05 9.77
N TYR A 130 -17.21 1.72 9.75
CA TYR A 130 -16.90 0.93 8.56
C TYR A 130 -17.82 1.22 7.36
N ASP A 131 -19.13 1.02 7.52
CA ASP A 131 -20.10 1.18 6.42
C ASP A 131 -20.04 2.56 5.78
N ARG A 132 -19.88 3.59 6.61
CA ARG A 132 -19.81 4.98 6.14
C ARG A 132 -18.51 5.24 5.41
N TYR A 133 -17.40 4.78 5.98
CA TYR A 133 -16.07 4.93 5.38
C TYR A 133 -16.02 4.27 3.99
N VAL A 134 -16.45 3.01 3.88
CA VAL A 134 -16.48 2.27 2.61
C VAL A 134 -17.43 2.93 1.60
N LYS A 135 -18.64 3.34 2.01
CA LYS A 135 -19.57 4.07 1.11
C LYS A 135 -18.98 5.39 0.61
N MET A 136 -18.28 6.14 1.46
CA MET A 136 -17.66 7.41 1.06
C MET A 136 -16.50 7.22 0.09
N LEU A 137 -15.71 6.15 0.25
CA LEU A 137 -14.68 5.76 -0.71
C LEU A 137 -15.28 5.31 -2.05
N ALA A 138 -16.32 4.47 -2.00
CA ALA A 138 -17.01 3.99 -3.20
C ALA A 138 -17.64 5.13 -4.01
N ALA A 139 -18.20 6.14 -3.34
CA ALA A 139 -18.70 7.36 -3.97
C ALA A 139 -17.62 8.19 -4.69
N ARG A 140 -16.33 7.89 -4.44
CA ARG A 140 -15.15 8.48 -5.11
C ARG A 140 -14.44 7.47 -6.01
N GLY A 141 -15.11 6.38 -6.36
CA GLY A 141 -14.62 5.35 -7.26
C GLY A 141 -13.59 4.39 -6.66
N VAL A 142 -13.28 4.47 -5.35
CA VAL A 142 -12.42 3.50 -4.66
C VAL A 142 -13.32 2.43 -4.06
N VAL A 143 -13.43 1.29 -4.74
CA VAL A 143 -14.42 0.24 -4.41
C VAL A 143 -13.72 -0.96 -3.76
N ILE A 144 -14.21 -1.34 -2.59
CA ILE A 144 -13.86 -2.59 -1.91
C ILE A 144 -14.97 -3.59 -2.20
N ARG A 145 -14.64 -4.74 -2.75
CA ARG A 145 -15.57 -5.83 -3.04
C ARG A 145 -15.46 -6.88 -1.94
N GLU A 146 -16.60 -7.30 -1.42
CA GLU A 146 -16.71 -8.35 -0.40
C GLU A 146 -17.24 -9.63 -1.08
N GLY A 147 -16.64 -10.76 -0.78
CA GLY A 147 -16.99 -12.07 -1.34
C GLY A 147 -16.77 -13.22 -0.38
#